data_AF-A0A6N2SZJ6-F1
#
_entry.id   AF-A0A6N2SZJ6-F1
#
_cell.length_a   1.000
_cell.length_b   1.000
_cell.length_c   1.000
_cell.angle_alpha   90.00
_cell.angle_beta   90.00
_cell.angle_gamma   90.00
#
_symmetry.space_group_name_H-M   'P 1'
#
loop_
_entity.id
_entity.type
_entity.pdbx_description
1 polymer ?
#
loop_
_entity_poly.entity_id
_entity_poly.type
_entity_poly.pdbx_seq_one_letter_code
_entity_poly.pdbx_strand_id
1 'polypeptide(L)'
;MTESEKRREELLRRARTIYSDKKIPPAVHPRYQSFYTKLYDTQEEHEMTGSHSTFGVRMFIAILLFALFVAMDYKGAQYAAVDSKKIIQEIERQVDID
;
A
#
# COMPACT_ATOMS: atom_id res chain seq x y z
N MET A 1 -22.72 46.52 -20.81
CA MET A 1 -22.10 45.80 -19.68
C MET A 1 -21.42 46.81 -18.78
N THR A 2 -21.90 46.89 -17.56
CA THR A 2 -21.36 47.74 -16.48
C THR A 2 -20.03 47.17 -16.00
N GLU A 3 -19.13 48.00 -15.47
CA GLU A 3 -17.83 47.54 -14.94
C GLU A 3 -17.97 46.47 -13.84
N SER A 4 -19.07 46.53 -13.06
CA SER A 4 -19.43 45.50 -12.08
C SER A 4 -19.77 44.15 -12.72
N GLU A 5 -20.44 44.15 -13.87
CA GLU A 5 -20.85 42.94 -14.59
C GLU A 5 -19.63 42.25 -15.21
N LYS A 6 -18.71 43.03 -15.81
CA LYS A 6 -17.45 42.51 -16.34
C LYS A 6 -16.59 41.85 -15.25
N ARG A 7 -16.48 42.49 -14.09
CA ARG A 7 -15.74 41.94 -12.94
C ARG A 7 -16.37 40.64 -12.43
N ARG A 8 -17.71 40.57 -12.39
CA ARG A 8 -18.43 39.35 -11.99
C ARG A 8 -18.20 38.23 -12.99
N GLU A 9 -18.23 38.52 -14.28
CA GLU A 9 -17.98 37.55 -15.33
C GLU A 9 -16.55 37.01 -15.26
N GLU A 10 -15.56 37.88 -15.05
CA GLU A 10 -14.16 37.47 -14.90
C GLU A 10 -13.93 36.60 -13.66
N LEU A 11 -14.56 36.93 -12.53
CA LEU A 11 -14.51 36.12 -11.31
C LEU A 11 -15.12 34.72 -11.52
N LEU A 12 -16.27 34.64 -12.19
CA LEU A 12 -16.91 33.37 -12.50
C LEU A 12 -16.09 32.54 -13.47
N ARG A 13 -15.44 33.18 -14.46
CA ARG A 13 -14.53 32.51 -15.39
C ARG A 13 -13.33 31.92 -14.64
N ARG A 14 -12.71 32.69 -13.74
CA ARG A 14 -11.59 32.21 -12.89
C ARG A 14 -12.01 31.08 -11.97
N ALA A 15 -13.19 31.16 -11.35
CA ALA A 15 -13.73 30.08 -10.52
C ALA A 15 -13.95 28.81 -11.36
N ARG A 16 -14.59 28.93 -12.53
CA ARG A 16 -14.80 27.80 -13.43
C ARG A 16 -13.49 27.16 -13.86
N THR A 17 -12.45 27.93 -14.19
CA THR A 17 -11.14 27.35 -14.54
C THR A 17 -10.50 26.62 -13.36
N ILE A 18 -10.55 27.19 -12.14
CA ILE A 18 -9.97 26.58 -10.94
C ILE A 18 -10.65 25.26 -10.59
N TYR A 19 -11.98 25.19 -10.69
CA TYR A 19 -12.74 23.98 -10.37
C TYR A 19 -12.91 23.00 -11.55
N SER A 20 -12.70 23.45 -12.80
CA SER A 20 -12.73 22.58 -13.98
C SER A 20 -11.40 21.84 -14.17
N ASP A 21 -10.26 22.47 -13.87
CA ASP A 21 -8.95 21.80 -13.97
C ASP A 21 -8.72 20.82 -12.82
N LYS A 22 -9.29 21.12 -11.65
CA LYS A 22 -9.32 20.19 -10.54
C LYS A 22 -10.48 19.22 -10.75
N LYS A 23 -10.19 18.04 -11.30
CA LYS A 23 -11.04 16.82 -11.19
C LYS A 23 -11.15 16.35 -9.72
N ILE A 24 -11.32 17.28 -8.79
CA ILE A 24 -11.48 16.97 -7.38
C ILE A 24 -12.93 16.58 -7.20
N PRO A 25 -13.22 15.35 -6.76
CA PRO A 25 -14.59 14.98 -6.46
C PRO A 25 -15.12 15.94 -5.38
N PRO A 26 -16.37 16.39 -5.49
CA PRO A 26 -17.01 17.23 -4.49
C PRO A 26 -16.90 16.56 -3.11
N ALA A 27 -16.98 17.38 -2.06
CA ALA A 27 -16.97 16.89 -0.70
C ALA A 27 -18.23 16.04 -0.43
N VAL A 28 -18.10 14.72 -0.57
CA VAL A 28 -19.16 13.74 -0.30
C VAL A 28 -18.91 13.12 1.07
N HIS A 29 -19.98 12.93 1.84
CA HIS A 29 -19.90 12.25 3.13
C HIS A 29 -19.40 10.80 2.96
N PRO A 30 -18.50 10.26 3.82
CA PRO A 30 -17.88 8.93 3.63
C PRO A 30 -18.88 7.78 3.39
N ARG A 31 -20.05 7.85 4.03
CA ARG A 31 -21.15 6.87 3.86
C ARG A 31 -21.65 6.76 2.41
N TYR A 32 -21.61 7.85 1.64
CA TYR A 32 -22.13 7.91 0.28
C TYR A 32 -21.02 8.04 -0.78
N GLN A 33 -19.76 8.06 -0.34
CA GLN A 33 -18.60 8.14 -1.22
C GLN A 33 -18.62 7.04 -2.28
N SER A 34 -18.92 5.80 -1.89
CA SER A 34 -18.99 4.66 -2.80
C SER A 34 -20.04 4.83 -3.91
N PHE A 35 -21.19 5.42 -3.60
CA PHE A 35 -22.24 5.69 -4.59
C PHE A 35 -21.84 6.81 -5.55
N TYR A 36 -21.23 7.88 -5.04
CA TYR A 36 -20.75 8.99 -5.87
C TYR A 36 -19.66 8.54 -6.84
N THR A 37 -18.66 7.80 -6.34
CA THR A 37 -17.60 7.19 -7.15
C THR A 37 -18.23 6.28 -8.22
N LYS A 38 -19.18 5.41 -7.86
CA LYS A 38 -19.83 4.53 -8.84
C LYS A 38 -20.59 5.28 -9.94
N LEU A 39 -21.13 6.48 -9.67
CA LEU A 39 -21.93 7.25 -10.61
C LEU A 39 -21.10 8.15 -11.54
N TYR A 40 -19.97 8.68 -11.04
CA TYR A 40 -19.21 9.74 -11.72
C TYR A 40 -17.76 9.35 -12.02
N ASP A 41 -17.21 8.34 -11.36
CA ASP A 41 -15.82 7.88 -11.55
C ASP A 41 -15.70 6.80 -12.66
N THR A 42 -16.83 6.42 -13.28
CA THR A 42 -16.84 5.35 -14.30
C THR A 42 -16.28 5.79 -15.65
N GLN A 43 -15.97 7.07 -15.86
CA GLN A 43 -15.65 7.60 -17.19
C GLN A 43 -14.22 8.09 -17.41
N GLU A 44 -13.43 8.38 -16.37
CA GLU A 44 -12.12 9.02 -16.59
C GLU A 44 -10.93 8.41 -15.82
N GLU A 45 -11.13 7.50 -14.87
CA GLU A 45 -10.02 6.92 -14.07
C GLU A 45 -9.97 5.38 -14.04
N HIS A 46 -10.78 4.70 -14.84
CA HIS A 46 -10.67 3.24 -14.98
C HIS A 46 -9.38 2.78 -15.69
N GLU A 47 -8.53 3.71 -16.13
CA GLU A 47 -7.22 3.42 -16.74
C GLU A 47 -6.01 3.54 -15.80
N MET A 48 -6.10 4.17 -14.61
CA MET A 48 -4.91 4.38 -13.75
C MET A 48 -5.05 3.97 -12.28
N THR A 49 -6.26 3.80 -11.76
CA THR A 49 -6.47 3.42 -10.35
C THR A 49 -7.45 2.26 -10.22
N GLY A 50 -7.56 1.44 -11.27
CA GLY A 50 -8.10 0.10 -11.14
C GLY A 50 -7.35 -0.57 -10.00
N SER A 51 -8.06 -0.82 -8.89
CA SER A 51 -7.60 -1.56 -7.73
C SER A 51 -6.84 -2.80 -8.22
N HIS A 52 -5.51 -2.67 -8.37
CA HIS A 52 -4.66 -3.78 -8.74
C HIS A 52 -4.72 -4.69 -7.52
N SER A 53 -5.61 -5.67 -7.57
CA SER A 53 -5.84 -6.59 -6.47
C SER A 53 -4.57 -7.40 -6.26
N THR A 54 -3.68 -6.89 -5.40
CA THR A 54 -2.40 -7.54 -5.05
C THR A 54 -2.60 -8.82 -4.24
N PHE A 55 -3.85 -9.22 -3.99
CA PHE A 55 -4.21 -10.43 -3.27
C PHE A 55 -3.57 -11.68 -3.89
N GLY A 56 -3.63 -11.85 -5.21
CA GLY A 56 -3.03 -13.01 -5.89
C GLY A 56 -1.51 -13.06 -5.73
N VAL A 57 -0.84 -11.91 -5.88
CA VAL A 57 0.62 -11.81 -5.71
C VAL A 57 1.02 -12.08 -4.26
N ARG A 58 0.30 -11.54 -3.28
CA ARG A 58 0.54 -11.78 -1.85
C ARG A 58 0.35 -13.26 -1.49
N MET A 59 -0.71 -13.89 -2.01
CA MET A 59 -0.98 -15.32 -1.82
C MET A 59 0.12 -16.19 -2.44
N PHE A 60 0.55 -15.86 -3.66
CA PHE A 60 1.63 -16.57 -4.33
C PHE A 60 2.95 -16.48 -3.55
N ILE A 61 3.33 -15.27 -3.11
CA ILE A 61 4.54 -15.07 -2.30
C ILE A 61 4.44 -15.84 -0.98
N ALA A 62 3.28 -15.83 -0.31
CA ALA A 62 3.08 -16.57 0.93
C ALA A 62 3.25 -18.09 0.75
N ILE A 63 2.67 -18.66 -0.31
CA ILE A 63 2.81 -20.09 -0.62
C ILE A 63 4.26 -20.43 -0.97
N LEU A 64 4.95 -19.58 -1.74
CA LEU A 64 6.35 -19.77 -2.12
C LEU A 64 7.27 -19.75 -0.88
N LEU A 65 7.10 -18.76 -0.01
CA LEU A 65 7.87 -18.67 1.25
C LEU A 65 7.61 -19.86 2.15
N PHE A 66 6.35 -20.30 2.25
CA PHE A 66 5.98 -21.50 3.00
C PHE A 66 6.63 -22.76 2.42
N ALA A 67 6.61 -22.95 1.10
CA ALA A 67 7.23 -24.09 0.44
C ALA A 67 8.76 -24.10 0.64
N LEU A 68 9.41 -22.92 0.59
CA LEU A 68 10.84 -22.79 0.92
C LEU A 68 11.13 -23.15 2.37
N PHE A 69 10.32 -22.66 3.32
CA PHE A 69 10.46 -22.99 4.74
C PHE A 69 10.36 -24.50 4.96
N VAL A 70 9.33 -25.12 4.40
CA VAL A 70 9.15 -26.58 4.46
C VAL A 70 10.35 -27.28 3.82
N ALA A 71 10.79 -26.89 2.64
CA ALA A 71 11.95 -27.50 2.00
C ALA A 71 13.25 -27.34 2.81
N MET A 72 13.43 -26.23 3.52
CA MET A 72 14.56 -26.03 4.44
C MET A 72 14.47 -26.97 5.66
N ASP A 73 13.27 -27.13 6.22
CA ASP A 73 13.01 -28.01 7.36
C ASP A 73 13.24 -29.49 6.99
N TYR A 74 12.74 -29.92 5.83
CA TYR A 74 12.95 -31.28 5.30
C TYR A 74 14.42 -31.59 4.98
N LYS A 75 15.19 -30.59 4.57
CA LYS A 75 16.63 -30.77 4.29
C LYS A 75 17.48 -30.84 5.56
N GLY A 76 16.90 -30.64 6.74
CA GLY A 76 17.62 -30.70 8.01
C GLY A 76 18.84 -29.79 8.04
N ALA A 77 18.83 -28.72 7.24
CA ALA A 77 19.98 -27.85 7.08
C ALA A 77 20.09 -27.01 8.36
N GLN A 78 21.03 -27.39 9.23
CA GLN A 78 21.41 -26.61 10.39
C GLN A 78 21.97 -25.25 9.94
N TYR A 79 21.10 -24.25 9.80
CA TYR A 79 21.50 -22.87 9.56
C TYR A 79 21.87 -22.18 10.86
N ALA A 80 22.93 -22.69 11.45
CA ALA A 80 23.92 -21.98 12.22
C ALA A 80 24.94 -23.07 12.56
N ALA A 81 26.19 -22.92 12.15
CA ALA A 81 27.30 -23.74 12.63
C ALA A 81 27.59 -23.42 14.11
N VAL A 82 26.54 -23.37 14.92
CA VAL A 82 26.52 -23.13 16.34
C VAL A 82 25.83 -24.35 16.92
N ASP A 83 26.57 -25.45 16.88
CA ASP A 83 26.24 -26.66 17.63
C ASP A 83 26.02 -26.22 19.09
N SER A 84 24.82 -26.40 19.62
CA SER A 84 24.46 -25.96 20.98
C SER A 84 25.44 -26.52 22.02
N LYS A 85 26.08 -27.66 21.71
CA LYS A 85 27.14 -28.26 22.51
C LYS A 85 28.39 -27.39 22.61
N LYS A 86 28.76 -26.68 21.55
CA LYS A 86 29.91 -25.75 21.52
C LYS A 86 29.65 -24.50 22.36
N ILE A 87 28.40 -24.03 22.42
CA ILE A 87 28.02 -22.94 23.33
C ILE A 87 28.12 -23.40 24.79
N ILE A 88 27.57 -24.57 25.11
CA ILE A 88 27.59 -25.11 26.48
C ILE A 88 29.04 -25.32 26.95
N GLN A 89 29.90 -25.88 26.09
CA GLN A 89 31.31 -26.10 26.40
C GLN A 89 32.08 -24.80 26.63
N GLU A 90 31.78 -23.73 25.88
CA GLU A 90 32.44 -22.44 26.06
C GLU A 90 31.95 -21.71 27.34
N ILE A 91 30.68 -21.89 27.72
CA ILE A 91 30.13 -21.38 28.98
C ILE A 91 30.76 -22.11 30.16
N GLU A 92 30.83 -23.44 30.10
CA GLU A 92 31.42 -24.28 31.16
C GLU A 92 32.92 -23.95 31.36
N ARG A 93 33.66 -23.72 30.27
CA ARG A 93 35.06 -23.28 30.30
C ARG A 93 35.28 -21.92 30.97
N GLN A 94 34.31 -21.00 30.91
CA GLN A 94 34.41 -19.69 31.58
C GLN A 94 34.12 -19.76 33.08
N VAL A 95 33.36 -20.76 33.53
CA VAL A 95 33.02 -20.95 34.95
C VAL A 95 34.17 -21.60 35.72
N ASP A 96 35.00 -22.41 35.05
CA ASP A 96 36.11 -23.16 35.65
C ASP A 96 37.42 -22.35 35.79
N ILE A 97 37.35 -21.01 35.71
CA ILE A 97 38.48 -20.10 35.98
C ILE A 97 38.34 -19.58 37.41
N ASP A 98 38.73 -20.41 38.38
CA ASP A 98 39.10 -20.02 39.75
C ASP A 98 40.62 -19.79 39.85
#